data_AF-A0A2P6VU95-F1
#
_entry.id   AF-A0A2P6VU95-F1
#
_cell.length_a   1.000
_cell.length_b   1.000
_cell.length_c   1.000
_cell.angle_alpha   90.00
_cell.angle_beta   90.00
_cell.angle_gamma   90.00
#
_symmetry.space_group_name_H-M   'P 1'
#
loop_
_entity.id
_entity.type
_entity.pdbx_description
1 polymer ?
#
loop_
_entity_poly.entity_id
_entity_poly.type
_entity_poly.pdbx_seq_one_letter_code
_entity_poly.pdbx_strand_id
1 'polypeptide(L)'
;MVRGRQAMPRMSLGIVAALVLLPGSSIQAVAFGISPDVNPGQAAVEIEEDLALAPRGSIVIEGDEDFEERTEISGVRGGTGSPDDPYVISNWTIASTGSVGIQLRDTSAHVVIQDILVSGTPPATYGIHLEGAENVTIRDVHIARTSTFHTPLDDIRTGIMVEDSSNVKIERSQIAPLSTDRSRAFVIGLRVMDSTQVVTENVSIEAARTPISVQRSSALRVASSTLAEDPEELVGDTTVYLFRPENVTFEEVLFDGVGLDTEDTTNLTFRRNVIAADSGRAGEVFSNPLESGISSFGKAQSIEICGSVFKDLTFEAVAIEGANIEIRGNQFLNNTDALSIRSFSGGAEILRNEFKAVDQNLDLKSPAAQVHENSFPEDAFDSSLFVNDTNASGNWWGHPSGPSVEGESESGEGHPVHILSANVTFAPNLTAEPETGPSSVDCGGHEGPVGVQAKPNLVASARAGVHLSSNLNEKVGSVHLKAKAKVSTDAETFEVSIPEQTPSPLSEGAETRPDARGSLQDRGR
;
A
#
# COMPACT_ATOMS: atom_id res chain seq x y z
N MET A 1 26.61 52.86 64.16
CA MET A 1 26.62 51.83 65.23
C MET A 1 26.07 50.55 64.61
N VAL A 2 26.79 49.42 64.71
CA VAL A 2 26.39 48.07 64.23
C VAL A 2 26.15 47.88 62.70
N ARG A 3 26.45 46.66 62.24
CA ARG A 3 26.42 46.07 60.89
C ARG A 3 24.99 46.01 60.29
N GLY A 4 24.77 45.83 58.98
CA GLY A 4 25.72 45.75 57.84
C GLY A 4 25.32 44.73 56.75
N ARG A 5 26.28 44.44 55.84
CA ARG A 5 26.27 43.50 54.70
C ARG A 5 25.53 43.90 53.41
N GLN A 6 26.22 43.63 52.29
CA GLN A 6 25.76 43.72 50.90
C GLN A 6 25.25 42.36 50.42
N ALA A 7 24.47 42.37 49.34
CA ALA A 7 24.58 41.38 48.26
C ALA A 7 24.23 42.07 46.93
N MET A 8 25.03 41.83 45.88
CA MET A 8 24.63 42.10 44.48
C MET A 8 24.30 40.77 43.77
N PRO A 9 24.24 40.66 42.42
CA PRO A 9 23.12 40.03 41.76
C PRO A 9 23.41 38.59 41.32
N ARG A 10 22.41 37.91 40.75
CA ARG A 10 22.64 36.81 39.81
C ARG A 10 21.79 36.96 38.56
N MET A 11 22.46 36.91 37.41
CA MET A 11 21.85 36.53 36.14
C MET A 11 21.64 35.01 36.13
N SER A 12 20.52 34.56 35.59
CA SER A 12 20.26 33.17 35.20
C SER A 12 18.90 33.12 34.50
N LEU A 13 18.72 32.45 33.37
CA LEU A 13 19.68 31.94 32.39
C LEU A 13 18.91 31.89 31.05
N GLY A 14 19.55 32.17 29.92
CA GLY A 14 18.88 32.03 28.63
C GLY A 14 18.64 30.55 28.31
N ILE A 15 17.39 30.19 28.04
CA ILE A 15 17.05 28.91 27.38
C ILE A 15 16.80 29.24 25.90
N VAL A 16 17.46 28.49 25.03
CA VAL A 16 17.41 28.66 23.56
C VAL A 16 16.11 28.07 23.02
N ALA A 17 15.56 28.67 21.96
CA ALA A 17 14.33 28.20 21.31
C ALA A 17 14.53 27.99 19.80
N ALA A 18 14.24 26.77 19.34
CA ALA A 18 14.15 26.29 17.95
C ALA A 18 13.56 24.86 18.01
N LEU A 19 12.84 24.26 17.03
CA LEU A 19 12.18 24.59 15.74
C LEU A 19 11.26 23.34 15.43
N VAL A 20 10.31 23.16 14.49
CA VAL A 20 9.42 23.89 13.53
C VAL A 20 9.12 22.88 12.39
N LEU A 21 7.91 22.68 11.81
CA LEU A 21 6.64 23.43 11.81
C LEU A 21 5.43 22.52 11.52
N LEU A 22 4.22 22.90 11.97
CA LEU A 22 3.04 22.98 11.07
C LEU A 22 2.34 24.34 11.30
N PRO A 23 1.70 24.94 10.27
CA PRO A 23 1.22 26.33 10.35
C PRO A 23 -0.27 26.44 10.76
N GLY A 24 -0.54 27.23 11.81
CA GLY A 24 -1.90 27.66 12.19
C GLY A 24 -2.14 27.60 13.70
N SER A 25 -1.58 26.61 14.38
CA SER A 25 -1.88 26.27 15.76
C SER A 25 -1.31 27.23 16.78
N SER A 26 -1.97 27.36 17.94
CA SER A 26 -1.40 28.00 19.14
C SER A 26 -1.53 27.09 20.36
N ILE A 27 -0.39 26.58 20.84
CA ILE A 27 -0.31 25.64 21.97
C ILE A 27 0.42 26.30 23.14
N GLN A 28 -0.12 26.14 24.35
CA GLN A 28 0.49 26.59 25.60
C GLN A 28 1.26 25.45 26.26
N ALA A 29 2.40 25.76 26.90
CA ALA A 29 3.36 24.79 27.40
C ALA A 29 2.79 23.82 28.46
N VAL A 30 3.25 22.56 28.41
CA VAL A 30 3.05 21.58 29.48
C VAL A 30 4.08 21.85 30.59
N ALA A 31 3.63 22.44 31.70
CA ALA A 31 4.48 22.69 32.86
C ALA A 31 4.43 21.52 33.86
N PHE A 32 5.53 20.79 34.01
CA PHE A 32 5.69 19.79 35.06
C PHE A 32 5.90 20.47 36.43
N GLY A 33 4.82 20.67 37.16
CA GLY A 33 4.84 21.22 38.52
C GLY A 33 5.39 20.23 39.55
N ILE A 34 6.71 20.19 39.72
CA ILE A 34 7.36 19.45 40.82
C ILE A 34 7.00 20.14 42.14
N SER A 35 6.43 19.38 43.10
CA SER A 35 6.10 19.90 44.43
C SER A 35 7.38 20.26 45.20
N PRO A 36 7.46 21.42 45.89
CA PRO A 36 8.71 21.92 46.47
C PRO A 36 9.23 21.18 47.70
N ASP A 37 8.53 20.15 48.20
CA ASP A 37 8.92 19.37 49.39
C ASP A 37 9.87 18.18 49.11
N VAL A 38 10.39 18.03 47.88
CA VAL A 38 11.34 16.96 47.55
C VAL A 38 12.78 17.38 47.92
N ASN A 39 13.38 16.63 48.84
CA ASN A 39 14.74 16.82 49.35
C ASN A 39 15.78 16.72 48.20
N PRO A 40 16.79 17.61 48.09
CA PRO A 40 17.72 17.64 46.95
C PRO A 40 18.77 16.51 46.99
N GLY A 41 18.32 15.28 46.72
CA GLY A 41 19.11 14.04 46.72
C GLY A 41 18.98 13.26 45.42
N GLN A 42 19.47 13.83 44.31
CA GLN A 42 19.77 13.18 43.02
C GLN A 42 18.80 12.06 42.56
N ALA A 43 17.54 12.42 42.29
CA ALA A 43 16.77 11.74 41.25
C ALA A 43 17.10 12.41 39.90
N ALA A 44 18.04 11.87 39.15
CA ALA A 44 18.22 12.24 37.75
C ALA A 44 17.13 11.55 36.93
N VAL A 45 16.22 12.32 36.34
CA VAL A 45 15.32 11.79 35.32
C VAL A 45 16.09 11.82 34.01
N GLU A 46 16.70 10.68 33.68
CA GLU A 46 17.15 10.43 32.32
C GLU A 46 15.89 10.25 31.47
N ILE A 47 15.53 11.31 30.74
CA ILE A 47 14.55 11.26 29.67
C ILE A 47 15.31 10.68 28.48
N GLU A 48 14.97 9.48 28.04
CA GLU A 48 15.36 9.02 26.71
C GLU A 48 14.69 9.96 25.69
N GLU A 49 15.49 10.72 24.93
CA GLU A 49 15.02 11.54 23.79
C GLU A 49 14.70 10.63 22.59
N ASP A 50 13.89 9.59 22.82
CA ASP A 50 13.53 8.61 21.81
C ASP A 50 12.19 8.95 21.13
N LEU A 51 12.04 8.45 19.90
CA LEU A 51 10.82 8.50 19.08
C LEU A 51 10.35 9.89 18.61
N ALA A 52 11.26 10.86 18.58
CA ALA A 52 11.22 11.94 17.60
C ALA A 52 12.09 11.54 16.38
N LEU A 53 11.50 11.48 15.18
CA LEU A 53 12.23 11.15 13.95
C LEU A 53 13.33 12.19 13.68
N ALA A 54 14.60 11.80 13.86
CA ALA A 54 15.71 12.76 13.91
C ALA A 54 15.94 13.43 12.54
N PRO A 55 16.03 14.78 12.45
CA PRO A 55 16.15 15.48 11.18
C PRO A 55 17.57 15.35 10.59
N ARG A 56 17.65 14.95 9.33
CA ARG A 56 18.92 14.81 8.58
C ARG A 56 18.77 15.14 7.10
N GLY A 57 19.90 15.34 6.41
CA GLY A 57 19.96 15.31 4.94
C GLY A 57 19.93 13.88 4.40
N SER A 58 20.16 13.74 3.09
CA SER A 58 20.16 12.47 2.36
C SER A 58 21.05 11.38 2.99
N ILE A 59 20.74 10.12 2.69
CA ILE A 59 21.61 8.96 2.89
C ILE A 59 22.06 8.49 1.50
N VAL A 60 23.36 8.22 1.35
CA VAL A 60 23.94 7.57 0.16
C VAL A 60 24.93 6.53 0.68
N ILE A 61 24.87 5.32 0.13
CA ILE A 61 25.71 4.17 0.47
C ILE A 61 26.12 3.51 -0.85
N GLU A 62 27.43 3.38 -1.11
CA GLU A 62 27.98 2.76 -2.32
C GLU A 62 28.83 1.53 -1.92
N GLY A 63 28.26 0.33 -2.05
CA GLY A 63 28.87 -0.93 -1.65
C GLY A 63 28.62 -1.35 -0.20
N ASP A 64 28.97 -2.60 0.12
CA ASP A 64 28.76 -3.20 1.45
C ASP A 64 29.66 -2.59 2.53
N GLU A 65 30.79 -1.97 2.15
CA GLU A 65 31.79 -1.38 3.04
C GLU A 65 31.36 -0.05 3.67
N ASP A 66 30.55 0.77 2.98
CA ASP A 66 29.98 2.03 3.50
C ASP A 66 29.03 1.81 4.70
N PHE A 67 28.48 0.60 4.88
CA PHE A 67 27.66 0.25 6.05
C PHE A 67 28.50 -0.05 7.31
N GLU A 68 29.75 -0.49 7.18
CA GLU A 68 30.62 -0.78 8.32
C GLU A 68 30.96 0.52 9.08
N GLU A 69 31.10 1.64 8.36
CA GLU A 69 31.20 2.98 8.93
C GLU A 69 29.84 3.44 9.50
N ARG A 70 29.46 2.89 10.67
CA ARG A 70 28.32 3.32 11.49
C ARG A 70 28.47 4.76 11.98
N THR A 71 28.18 5.70 11.09
CA THR A 71 28.32 7.14 11.27
C THR A 71 26.97 7.83 11.20
N GLU A 72 26.89 9.07 11.66
CA GLU A 72 25.72 9.91 11.40
C GLU A 72 25.50 10.14 9.89
N ILE A 73 26.53 9.95 9.05
CA ILE A 73 26.45 10.09 7.59
C ILE A 73 25.72 8.88 6.98
N SER A 74 26.15 7.65 7.25
CA SER A 74 25.50 6.43 6.74
C SER A 74 24.10 6.22 7.33
N GLY A 75 23.84 6.70 8.55
CA GLY A 75 22.52 6.61 9.19
C GLY A 75 22.14 5.20 9.67
N VAL A 76 23.09 4.26 9.58
CA VAL A 76 22.96 2.87 10.06
C VAL A 76 22.99 2.86 11.58
N ARG A 77 21.91 2.38 12.21
CA ARG A 77 21.77 2.28 13.68
C ARG A 77 22.14 0.91 14.25
N GLY A 78 22.22 -0.14 13.42
CA GLY A 78 22.52 -1.51 13.85
C GLY A 78 22.73 -2.48 12.68
N GLY A 79 22.94 -3.76 13.01
CA GLY A 79 23.12 -4.84 12.03
C GLY A 79 24.56 -5.11 11.59
N THR A 80 24.76 -6.25 10.92
CA THR A 80 26.02 -6.72 10.32
C THR A 80 25.86 -7.07 8.82
N GLY A 81 24.72 -6.73 8.22
CA GLY A 81 24.42 -7.01 6.81
C GLY A 81 24.10 -8.47 6.51
N SER A 82 23.96 -9.32 7.54
CA SER A 82 23.67 -10.75 7.38
C SER A 82 22.15 -11.03 7.38
N PRO A 83 21.68 -12.17 6.87
CA PRO A 83 20.24 -12.48 6.84
C PRO A 83 19.57 -12.46 8.22
N ASP A 84 20.29 -12.88 9.27
CA ASP A 84 19.80 -12.95 10.64
C ASP A 84 20.00 -11.63 11.43
N ASP A 85 20.86 -10.72 10.94
CA ASP A 85 21.19 -9.43 11.55
C ASP A 85 21.48 -8.38 10.44
N PRO A 86 20.44 -7.92 9.70
CA PRO A 86 20.58 -7.01 8.57
C PRO A 86 20.94 -5.59 9.03
N TYR A 87 21.61 -4.81 8.17
CA TYR A 87 21.88 -3.40 8.45
C TYR A 87 20.58 -2.60 8.57
N VAL A 88 20.41 -1.87 9.68
CA VAL A 88 19.16 -1.14 9.97
C VAL A 88 19.37 0.37 9.80
N ILE A 89 18.70 0.97 8.82
CA ILE A 89 18.59 2.41 8.64
C ILE A 89 17.22 2.83 9.16
N SER A 90 17.15 3.61 10.25
CA SER A 90 15.86 3.89 10.88
C SER A 90 15.74 5.17 11.70
N ASN A 91 14.49 5.54 12.01
CA ASN A 91 14.10 6.62 12.92
C ASN A 91 14.62 8.01 12.47
N TRP A 92 14.53 8.28 11.16
CA TRP A 92 15.00 9.51 10.53
C TRP A 92 13.84 10.31 9.91
N THR A 93 13.86 11.63 10.10
CA THR A 93 13.20 12.57 9.17
C THR A 93 14.25 13.00 8.16
N ILE A 94 14.15 12.51 6.93
CA ILE A 94 15.05 12.93 5.85
C ILE A 94 14.42 14.14 5.18
N ALA A 95 15.16 15.26 5.17
CA ALA A 95 14.87 16.44 4.36
C ALA A 95 15.78 16.40 3.13
N SER A 96 15.31 15.81 2.04
CA SER A 96 16.05 15.75 0.78
C SER A 96 16.18 17.15 0.18
N THR A 97 17.41 17.66 0.19
CA THR A 97 17.82 18.88 -0.51
C THR A 97 18.76 18.58 -1.69
N GLY A 98 19.09 17.31 -1.91
CA GLY A 98 19.78 16.79 -3.09
C GLY A 98 18.82 15.99 -3.98
N SER A 99 19.35 15.24 -4.94
CA SER A 99 18.58 14.45 -5.92
C SER A 99 17.85 13.22 -5.35
N VAL A 100 18.14 12.81 -4.10
CA VAL A 100 17.64 11.57 -3.51
C VAL A 100 17.51 11.67 -1.99
N GLY A 101 16.50 11.02 -1.39
CA GLY A 101 16.36 10.86 0.06
C GLY A 101 17.29 9.78 0.62
N ILE A 102 17.13 8.54 0.16
CA ILE A 102 18.04 7.40 0.45
C ILE A 102 18.47 6.77 -0.86
N GLN A 103 19.78 6.60 -1.09
CA GLN A 103 20.32 5.77 -2.17
C GLN A 103 21.16 4.64 -1.58
N LEU A 104 20.83 3.40 -1.95
CA LEU A 104 21.68 2.23 -1.75
C LEU A 104 22.13 1.75 -3.13
N ARG A 105 23.44 1.60 -3.34
CA ARG A 105 23.99 1.18 -4.64
C ARG A 105 25.05 0.09 -4.50
N ASP A 106 25.08 -0.82 -5.47
CA ASP A 106 26.09 -1.88 -5.64
C ASP A 106 26.33 -2.73 -4.37
N THR A 107 25.24 -3.10 -3.65
CA THR A 107 25.29 -3.76 -2.34
C THR A 107 24.62 -5.13 -2.34
N SER A 108 25.27 -6.12 -1.71
CA SER A 108 24.77 -7.49 -1.53
C SER A 108 24.25 -7.77 -0.11
N ALA A 109 24.61 -6.92 0.85
CA ALA A 109 24.22 -7.02 2.25
C ALA A 109 22.70 -6.96 2.43
N HIS A 110 22.19 -7.66 3.46
CA HIS A 110 20.79 -7.54 3.86
C HIS A 110 20.55 -6.21 4.58
N VAL A 111 19.56 -5.43 4.11
CA VAL A 111 19.28 -4.09 4.64
C VAL A 111 17.80 -3.92 4.98
N VAL A 112 17.52 -3.29 6.12
CA VAL A 112 16.17 -2.88 6.54
C VAL A 112 16.13 -1.36 6.65
N ILE A 113 15.33 -0.72 5.78
CA ILE A 113 14.96 0.69 5.84
C ILE A 113 13.61 0.76 6.56
N GLN A 114 13.56 1.33 7.77
CA GLN A 114 12.34 1.32 8.60
C GLN A 114 12.10 2.59 9.42
N ASP A 115 10.84 2.91 9.70
CA ASP A 115 10.44 4.04 10.56
C ASP A 115 11.06 5.38 10.06
N ILE A 116 10.82 5.72 8.78
CA ILE A 116 11.41 6.91 8.13
C ILE A 116 10.30 7.78 7.52
N LEU A 117 10.41 9.09 7.72
CA LEU A 117 9.74 10.09 6.90
C LEU A 117 10.75 10.66 5.90
N VAL A 118 10.60 10.33 4.61
CA VAL A 118 11.31 11.02 3.53
C VAL A 118 10.46 12.19 3.06
N SER A 119 10.98 13.39 3.25
CA SER A 119 10.43 14.66 2.78
C SER A 119 11.43 15.33 1.84
N GLY A 120 11.00 16.25 0.98
CA GLY A 120 11.94 16.90 0.06
C GLY A 120 11.41 18.10 -0.71
N THR A 121 12.32 19.06 -0.87
CA THR A 121 12.19 20.21 -1.78
C THR A 121 13.01 19.97 -3.04
N PRO A 122 12.70 20.64 -4.17
CA PRO A 122 13.51 20.60 -5.38
C PRO A 122 15.03 20.79 -5.14
N PRO A 123 15.91 20.09 -5.86
CA PRO A 123 15.66 19.26 -7.04
C PRO A 123 15.66 17.74 -6.73
N ALA A 124 15.04 17.32 -5.63
CA ALA A 124 14.95 15.90 -5.30
C ALA A 124 14.18 15.13 -6.39
N THR A 125 14.75 14.03 -6.90
CA THR A 125 14.17 13.18 -7.95
C THR A 125 13.52 11.93 -7.36
N TYR A 126 14.17 11.33 -6.35
CA TYR A 126 13.83 10.04 -5.76
C TYR A 126 13.59 10.16 -4.24
N GLY A 127 12.55 9.52 -3.71
CA GLY A 127 12.43 9.33 -2.26
C GLY A 127 13.44 8.29 -1.76
N ILE A 128 13.33 7.07 -2.27
CA ILE A 128 14.33 6.00 -2.12
C ILE A 128 14.77 5.52 -3.51
N HIS A 129 16.07 5.25 -3.67
CA HIS A 129 16.66 4.66 -4.86
C HIS A 129 17.49 3.43 -4.48
N LEU A 130 17.21 2.29 -5.12
CA LEU A 130 17.98 1.06 -5.05
C LEU A 130 18.55 0.81 -6.46
N GLU A 131 19.87 0.68 -6.57
CA GLU A 131 20.60 0.62 -7.85
C GLU A 131 21.65 -0.50 -7.78
N GLY A 132 21.39 -1.66 -8.39
CA GLY A 132 22.26 -2.83 -8.21
C GLY A 132 22.30 -3.34 -6.76
N ALA A 133 21.16 -3.29 -6.05
CA ALA A 133 21.06 -3.69 -4.65
C ALA A 133 20.30 -5.02 -4.49
N GLU A 134 20.76 -5.87 -3.57
CA GLU A 134 20.08 -7.12 -3.21
C GLU A 134 19.50 -7.07 -1.79
N ASN A 135 18.50 -7.92 -1.51
CA ASN A 135 18.08 -8.27 -0.14
C ASN A 135 17.54 -7.11 0.73
N VAL A 136 16.97 -6.07 0.10
CA VAL A 136 16.49 -4.85 0.79
C VAL A 136 15.02 -4.98 1.22
N THR A 137 14.73 -4.69 2.49
CA THR A 137 13.37 -4.51 3.01
C THR A 137 13.10 -3.06 3.37
N ILE A 138 12.12 -2.44 2.71
CA ILE A 138 11.57 -1.11 3.04
C ILE A 138 10.26 -1.35 3.81
N ARG A 139 10.15 -0.84 5.04
CA ARG A 139 8.95 -1.06 5.86
C ARG A 139 8.57 0.13 6.74
N ASP A 140 7.28 0.37 6.93
CA ASP A 140 6.79 1.42 7.83
C ASP A 140 7.37 2.82 7.48
N VAL A 141 7.54 3.11 6.18
CA VAL A 141 8.09 4.36 5.64
C VAL A 141 6.99 5.25 5.08
N HIS A 142 7.07 6.56 5.32
CA HIS A 142 6.32 7.58 4.58
C HIS A 142 7.26 8.31 3.61
N ILE A 143 6.97 8.26 2.32
CA ILE A 143 7.59 9.12 1.31
C ILE A 143 6.58 10.19 0.90
N ALA A 144 6.92 11.45 1.14
CA ALA A 144 6.01 12.56 0.97
C ALA A 144 6.67 13.77 0.30
N ARG A 145 5.97 14.39 -0.66
CA ARG A 145 6.37 15.68 -1.22
C ARG A 145 6.06 16.82 -0.25
N THR A 146 7.00 17.76 -0.14
CA THR A 146 6.87 18.97 0.69
C THR A 146 7.18 20.26 -0.06
N SER A 147 7.44 20.18 -1.37
CA SER A 147 7.47 21.33 -2.27
C SER A 147 6.12 22.05 -2.31
N THR A 148 6.17 23.35 -2.57
CA THR A 148 4.98 24.20 -2.81
C THR A 148 5.08 24.94 -4.16
N PHE A 149 6.12 24.66 -4.96
CA PHE A 149 6.41 25.41 -6.18
C PHE A 149 6.06 24.62 -7.43
N HIS A 150 4.96 25.03 -8.08
CA HIS A 150 4.57 24.56 -9.41
C HIS A 150 5.56 25.07 -10.48
N THR A 151 6.73 24.43 -10.53
CA THR A 151 7.62 24.42 -11.68
C THR A 151 7.36 23.10 -12.43
N PRO A 152 7.11 23.09 -13.75
CA PRO A 152 6.76 21.85 -14.47
C PRO A 152 7.88 20.79 -14.56
N LEU A 153 8.99 20.91 -13.81
CA LEU A 153 10.23 20.18 -14.06
C LEU A 153 10.96 19.59 -12.82
N ASP A 154 10.81 20.13 -11.60
CA ASP A 154 11.89 20.03 -10.59
C ASP A 154 11.54 19.34 -9.24
N ASP A 155 10.34 18.75 -9.09
CA ASP A 155 9.87 18.06 -7.86
C ASP A 155 10.21 16.55 -7.82
N ILE A 156 10.03 15.87 -6.66
CA ILE A 156 10.20 14.40 -6.53
C ILE A 156 9.32 13.68 -7.55
N ARG A 157 9.99 13.11 -8.56
CA ARG A 157 9.36 12.43 -9.68
C ARG A 157 8.93 11.04 -9.29
N THR A 158 9.78 10.31 -8.56
CA THR A 158 9.55 8.91 -8.21
C THR A 158 9.63 8.72 -6.69
N GLY A 159 8.62 8.08 -6.09
CA GLY A 159 8.62 7.74 -4.67
C GLY A 159 9.72 6.73 -4.32
N ILE A 160 9.62 5.51 -4.86
CA ILE A 160 10.64 4.46 -4.75
C ILE A 160 11.09 4.05 -6.15
N MET A 161 12.40 4.04 -6.39
CA MET A 161 13.04 3.53 -7.61
C MET A 161 13.83 2.26 -7.27
N VAL A 162 13.64 1.20 -8.05
CA VAL A 162 14.33 -0.09 -7.95
C VAL A 162 14.89 -0.42 -9.34
N GLU A 163 16.21 -0.34 -9.51
CA GLU A 163 16.92 -0.50 -10.79
C GLU A 163 18.02 -1.56 -10.64
N ASP A 164 18.14 -2.47 -11.62
CA ASP A 164 19.11 -3.59 -11.65
C ASP A 164 19.20 -4.41 -10.34
N SER A 165 18.12 -4.47 -9.55
CA SER A 165 18.11 -4.94 -8.16
C SER A 165 17.36 -6.27 -7.97
N SER A 166 17.59 -6.97 -6.85
CA SER A 166 16.92 -8.26 -6.58
C SER A 166 16.47 -8.48 -5.13
N ASN A 167 15.43 -9.31 -4.94
CA ASN A 167 14.88 -9.68 -3.62
C ASN A 167 14.54 -8.45 -2.75
N VAL A 168 13.70 -7.57 -3.29
CA VAL A 168 13.31 -6.31 -2.63
C VAL A 168 11.88 -6.43 -2.09
N LYS A 169 11.71 -6.27 -0.77
CA LYS A 169 10.38 -6.17 -0.14
C LYS A 169 10.04 -4.72 0.22
N ILE A 170 8.81 -4.31 -0.06
CA ILE A 170 8.23 -3.04 0.35
C ILE A 170 6.94 -3.36 1.11
N GLU A 171 6.84 -3.01 2.39
CA GLU A 171 5.66 -3.34 3.21
C GLU A 171 5.18 -2.19 4.10
N ARG A 172 3.88 -2.15 4.42
CA ARG A 172 3.27 -1.21 5.39
C ARG A 172 3.69 0.26 5.21
N SER A 173 3.87 0.71 3.98
CA SER A 173 4.48 2.01 3.66
C SER A 173 3.53 2.89 2.84
N GLN A 174 3.72 4.20 2.89
CA GLN A 174 2.88 5.18 2.20
C GLN A 174 3.72 6.07 1.28
N ILE A 175 3.27 6.23 0.03
CA ILE A 175 3.81 7.19 -0.94
C ILE A 175 2.67 8.18 -1.22
N ALA A 176 2.62 9.27 -0.46
CA ALA A 176 1.52 10.24 -0.46
C ALA A 176 1.99 11.62 0.05
N PRO A 177 1.43 12.75 -0.43
CA PRO A 177 1.78 14.09 0.06
C PRO A 177 1.45 14.27 1.56
N LEU A 178 2.18 15.16 2.26
CA LEU A 178 1.88 15.49 3.67
C LEU A 178 0.62 16.34 3.85
N SER A 179 0.12 16.96 2.78
CA SER A 179 -0.96 17.94 2.82
C SER A 179 -2.19 17.45 2.05
N THR A 180 -3.38 17.78 2.55
CA THR A 180 -4.64 17.69 1.78
C THR A 180 -4.70 18.70 0.63
N ASP A 181 -3.75 19.63 0.57
CA ASP A 181 -3.45 20.44 -0.61
C ASP A 181 -2.82 19.52 -1.67
N ARG A 182 -3.70 19.04 -2.56
CA ARG A 182 -3.52 17.95 -3.51
C ARG A 182 -2.96 18.36 -4.88
N SER A 183 -2.52 19.62 -5.02
CA SER A 183 -2.01 20.16 -6.29
C SER A 183 -0.59 19.64 -6.70
N ARG A 184 -0.21 18.41 -6.30
CA ARG A 184 1.21 17.96 -6.21
C ARG A 184 1.44 16.46 -6.44
N ALA A 185 0.71 15.84 -7.36
CA ALA A 185 0.83 14.41 -7.65
C ALA A 185 2.25 13.99 -8.13
N PHE A 186 2.82 12.92 -7.57
CA PHE A 186 4.06 12.26 -8.03
C PHE A 186 3.98 11.91 -9.52
N VAL A 187 5.12 11.89 -10.22
CA VAL A 187 5.13 11.38 -11.61
C VAL A 187 4.97 9.87 -11.60
N ILE A 188 5.70 9.18 -10.70
CA ILE A 188 5.66 7.73 -10.50
C ILE A 188 5.66 7.44 -9.00
N GLY A 189 4.84 6.49 -8.53
CA GLY A 189 4.86 6.06 -7.14
C GLY A 189 6.04 5.13 -6.87
N LEU A 190 5.92 3.90 -7.38
CA LEU A 190 6.97 2.88 -7.40
C LEU A 190 7.43 2.65 -8.85
N ARG A 191 8.73 2.68 -9.11
CA ARG A 191 9.33 2.29 -10.40
C ARG A 191 10.25 1.08 -10.20
N VAL A 192 10.08 0.07 -11.05
CA VAL A 192 10.87 -1.15 -11.07
C VAL A 192 11.45 -1.34 -12.48
N MET A 193 12.77 -1.46 -12.59
CA MET A 193 13.50 -1.57 -13.86
C MET A 193 14.54 -2.67 -13.79
N ASP A 194 14.55 -3.55 -14.79
CA ASP A 194 15.54 -4.61 -15.02
C ASP A 194 15.81 -5.50 -13.78
N SER A 195 14.85 -5.55 -12.87
CA SER A 195 14.95 -6.11 -11.52
C SER A 195 14.18 -7.43 -11.38
N THR A 196 14.42 -8.18 -10.30
CA THR A 196 13.69 -9.45 -10.04
C THR A 196 13.27 -9.64 -8.59
N GLN A 197 12.17 -10.37 -8.37
CA GLN A 197 11.66 -10.72 -7.03
C GLN A 197 11.36 -9.46 -6.18
N VAL A 198 10.54 -8.56 -6.73
CA VAL A 198 10.08 -7.36 -6.03
C VAL A 198 8.68 -7.63 -5.45
N VAL A 199 8.50 -7.41 -4.15
CA VAL A 199 7.24 -7.70 -3.44
C VAL A 199 6.75 -6.46 -2.71
N THR A 200 5.55 -6.01 -3.02
CA THR A 200 4.88 -4.85 -2.41
C THR A 200 3.65 -5.35 -1.63
N GLU A 201 3.51 -5.02 -0.34
CA GLU A 201 2.49 -5.62 0.53
C GLU A 201 1.92 -4.64 1.58
N ASN A 202 0.61 -4.38 1.57
CA ASN A 202 -0.03 -3.35 2.41
C ASN A 202 0.63 -1.97 2.26
N VAL A 203 0.79 -1.53 1.01
CA VAL A 203 1.33 -0.20 0.65
C VAL A 203 0.19 0.67 0.13
N SER A 204 0.21 1.96 0.44
CA SER A 204 -0.67 2.96 -0.19
C SER A 204 0.15 3.88 -1.07
N ILE A 205 -0.21 3.99 -2.35
CA ILE A 205 0.35 4.95 -3.30
C ILE A 205 -0.78 5.87 -3.72
N GLU A 206 -0.73 7.11 -3.26
CA GLU A 206 -1.78 8.11 -3.44
C GLU A 206 -1.20 9.31 -4.21
N ALA A 207 -2.00 9.90 -5.09
CA ALA A 207 -1.61 11.05 -5.88
C ALA A 207 -0.31 10.81 -6.67
N ALA A 208 -0.30 9.78 -7.52
CA ALA A 208 0.81 9.50 -8.44
C ALA A 208 0.27 9.22 -9.84
N ARG A 209 0.73 9.96 -10.87
CA ARG A 209 0.25 9.78 -12.26
C ARG A 209 0.50 8.36 -12.78
N THR A 210 1.60 7.74 -12.37
CA THR A 210 1.88 6.33 -12.65
C THR A 210 2.15 5.63 -11.33
N PRO A 211 1.13 5.14 -10.61
CA PRO A 211 1.31 4.61 -9.25
C PRO A 211 2.37 3.50 -9.18
N ILE A 212 2.39 2.62 -10.18
CA ILE A 212 3.47 1.64 -10.39
C ILE A 212 3.90 1.66 -11.85
N SER A 213 5.22 1.69 -12.11
CA SER A 213 5.81 1.49 -13.44
C SER A 213 6.81 0.34 -13.42
N VAL A 214 6.68 -0.61 -14.34
CA VAL A 214 7.48 -1.84 -14.37
C VAL A 214 8.06 -2.03 -15.77
N GLN A 215 9.39 -2.14 -15.88
CA GLN A 215 10.06 -2.28 -17.17
C GLN A 215 11.05 -3.43 -17.13
N ARG A 216 10.93 -4.41 -18.04
CA ARG A 216 11.88 -5.52 -18.24
C ARG A 216 12.23 -6.31 -16.96
N SER A 217 11.30 -6.37 -16.01
CA SER A 217 11.50 -6.92 -14.67
C SER A 217 10.69 -8.20 -14.45
N SER A 218 11.10 -9.07 -13.53
CA SER A 218 10.48 -10.38 -13.34
C SER A 218 10.05 -10.68 -11.90
N ALA A 219 9.05 -11.55 -11.73
CA ALA A 219 8.52 -11.99 -10.44
C ALA A 219 8.11 -10.81 -9.51
N LEU A 220 7.29 -9.89 -10.04
CA LEU A 220 6.70 -8.80 -9.27
C LEU A 220 5.39 -9.28 -8.62
N ARG A 221 5.23 -9.09 -7.30
CA ARG A 221 3.95 -9.22 -6.60
C ARG A 221 3.56 -7.91 -5.93
N VAL A 222 2.33 -7.46 -6.15
CA VAL A 222 1.69 -6.36 -5.43
C VAL A 222 0.46 -6.92 -4.73
N ALA A 223 0.41 -6.79 -3.39
CA ALA A 223 -0.53 -7.50 -2.54
C ALA A 223 -1.22 -6.59 -1.52
N SER A 224 -2.54 -6.77 -1.34
CA SER A 224 -3.35 -6.15 -0.28
C SER A 224 -3.10 -4.64 -0.12
N SER A 225 -2.95 -3.94 -1.25
CA SER A 225 -2.41 -2.56 -1.36
C SER A 225 -3.43 -1.61 -2.00
N THR A 226 -3.21 -0.31 -1.92
CA THR A 226 -4.05 0.71 -2.57
C THR A 226 -3.25 1.59 -3.51
N LEU A 227 -3.77 1.77 -4.72
CA LEU A 227 -3.28 2.68 -5.73
C LEU A 227 -4.43 3.65 -6.00
N ALA A 228 -4.25 4.93 -5.68
CA ALA A 228 -5.28 5.96 -5.79
C ALA A 228 -4.77 7.17 -6.59
N GLU A 229 -5.62 7.70 -7.47
CA GLU A 229 -5.30 8.93 -8.21
C GLU A 229 -5.31 10.17 -7.32
N ASP A 230 -4.91 11.32 -7.89
CA ASP A 230 -5.24 12.61 -7.27
C ASP A 230 -6.48 13.21 -7.94
N PRO A 231 -7.63 13.27 -7.25
CA PRO A 231 -8.85 13.83 -7.82
C PRO A 231 -8.78 15.35 -8.05
N GLU A 232 -7.76 16.09 -7.59
CA GLU A 232 -7.74 17.56 -7.70
C GLU A 232 -6.88 18.14 -8.84
N GLU A 233 -5.92 17.40 -9.42
CA GLU A 233 -4.95 18.02 -10.36
C GLU A 233 -4.51 17.21 -11.61
N LEU A 234 -4.80 15.90 -11.73
CA LEU A 234 -4.25 15.11 -12.83
C LEU A 234 -4.97 15.32 -14.18
N VAL A 235 -4.44 16.24 -14.98
CA VAL A 235 -4.79 16.40 -16.41
C VAL A 235 -4.06 15.34 -17.24
N GLY A 236 -4.55 14.11 -17.16
CA GLY A 236 -4.06 12.95 -17.93
C GLY A 236 -4.05 11.68 -17.11
N ASP A 237 -4.04 10.56 -17.81
CA ASP A 237 -4.51 9.26 -17.32
C ASP A 237 -3.63 8.72 -16.17
N THR A 238 -4.29 8.27 -15.10
CA THR A 238 -3.64 7.69 -13.93
C THR A 238 -3.55 6.17 -14.09
N THR A 239 -2.38 5.66 -14.47
CA THR A 239 -2.26 4.27 -14.94
C THR A 239 -1.03 3.56 -14.38
N VAL A 240 -1.20 2.32 -13.92
CA VAL A 240 -0.09 1.39 -13.71
C VAL A 240 0.42 0.91 -15.06
N TYR A 241 1.71 1.11 -15.35
CA TYR A 241 2.28 0.79 -16.68
C TYR A 241 3.28 -0.37 -16.61
N LEU A 242 2.96 -1.47 -17.27
CA LEU A 242 3.80 -2.65 -17.44
C LEU A 242 4.41 -2.69 -18.85
N PHE A 243 5.73 -2.78 -18.97
CA PHE A 243 6.45 -2.87 -20.25
C PHE A 243 7.45 -4.04 -20.25
N ARG A 244 7.10 -5.13 -20.94
CA ARG A 244 7.88 -6.38 -21.02
C ARG A 244 8.28 -7.02 -19.67
N PRO A 245 7.45 -7.04 -18.61
CA PRO A 245 7.76 -7.84 -17.43
C PRO A 245 7.38 -9.31 -17.61
N GLU A 246 7.90 -10.16 -16.71
CA GLU A 246 7.60 -11.59 -16.67
C GLU A 246 7.09 -12.02 -15.28
N ASN A 247 5.94 -12.70 -15.23
CA ASN A 247 5.31 -13.19 -13.99
C ASN A 247 4.96 -12.05 -13.03
N VAL A 248 3.94 -11.26 -13.40
CA VAL A 248 3.41 -10.15 -12.57
C VAL A 248 2.12 -10.59 -11.90
N THR A 249 2.02 -10.36 -10.59
CA THR A 249 0.82 -10.66 -9.79
C THR A 249 0.30 -9.43 -9.07
N PHE A 250 -0.99 -9.11 -9.25
CA PHE A 250 -1.75 -8.18 -8.40
C PHE A 250 -2.80 -8.98 -7.62
N GLU A 251 -2.74 -8.91 -6.29
CA GLU A 251 -3.58 -9.70 -5.38
C GLU A 251 -4.22 -8.80 -4.31
N GLU A 252 -5.54 -8.80 -4.15
CA GLU A 252 -6.26 -7.98 -3.15
C GLU A 252 -6.00 -6.45 -3.25
N VAL A 253 -5.61 -5.93 -4.42
CA VAL A 253 -5.30 -4.52 -4.63
C VAL A 253 -6.57 -3.71 -4.94
N LEU A 254 -6.70 -2.55 -4.31
CA LEU A 254 -7.67 -1.52 -4.68
C LEU A 254 -7.01 -0.51 -5.63
N PHE A 255 -7.60 -0.37 -6.82
CA PHE A 255 -7.31 0.65 -7.81
C PHE A 255 -8.49 1.66 -7.80
N ASP A 256 -8.29 2.83 -7.18
CA ASP A 256 -9.31 3.87 -6.95
C ASP A 256 -9.00 5.07 -7.86
N GLY A 257 -9.65 5.13 -9.02
CA GLY A 257 -9.28 6.05 -10.10
C GLY A 257 -8.00 5.69 -10.84
N VAL A 258 -7.54 4.43 -10.77
CA VAL A 258 -6.30 3.96 -11.42
C VAL A 258 -6.55 2.85 -12.43
N GLY A 259 -6.08 3.02 -13.67
CA GLY A 259 -6.09 1.95 -14.70
C GLY A 259 -4.83 1.07 -14.68
N LEU A 260 -4.82 0.00 -15.50
CA LEU A 260 -3.67 -0.88 -15.72
C LEU A 260 -3.38 -1.08 -17.20
N ASP A 261 -2.30 -0.48 -17.70
CA ASP A 261 -1.76 -0.71 -19.04
C ASP A 261 -0.67 -1.79 -19.03
N THR A 262 -0.68 -2.66 -20.02
CA THR A 262 0.36 -3.68 -20.21
C THR A 262 0.79 -3.82 -21.67
N GLU A 263 2.09 -3.72 -21.93
CA GLU A 263 2.74 -3.97 -23.22
C GLU A 263 3.67 -5.20 -23.13
N ASP A 264 3.46 -6.20 -23.99
CA ASP A 264 4.31 -7.40 -24.13
C ASP A 264 4.55 -8.22 -22.82
N THR A 265 3.66 -8.14 -21.82
CA THR A 265 3.78 -8.87 -20.54
C THR A 265 3.67 -10.38 -20.71
N THR A 266 4.62 -11.14 -20.14
CA THR A 266 4.52 -12.60 -20.06
C THR A 266 3.98 -13.01 -18.69
N ASN A 267 2.86 -13.71 -18.65
CA ASN A 267 2.16 -14.15 -17.43
C ASN A 267 1.74 -12.99 -16.50
N LEU A 268 0.53 -12.47 -16.72
CA LEU A 268 -0.14 -11.55 -15.80
C LEU A 268 -1.21 -12.30 -14.99
N THR A 269 -1.18 -12.19 -13.68
CA THR A 269 -2.18 -12.73 -12.75
C THR A 269 -2.82 -11.60 -11.94
N PHE A 270 -4.15 -11.53 -11.96
CA PHE A 270 -4.95 -10.46 -11.36
C PHE A 270 -6.06 -11.08 -10.50
N ARG A 271 -5.90 -11.07 -9.17
CA ARG A 271 -6.73 -11.85 -8.23
C ARG A 271 -7.35 -10.98 -7.14
N ARG A 272 -8.65 -11.11 -6.90
CA ARG A 272 -9.36 -10.46 -5.78
C ARG A 272 -9.18 -8.93 -5.73
N ASN A 273 -8.95 -8.29 -6.87
CA ASN A 273 -8.72 -6.85 -6.95
C ASN A 273 -10.04 -6.08 -7.11
N VAL A 274 -10.02 -4.77 -6.88
CA VAL A 274 -11.09 -3.84 -7.27
C VAL A 274 -10.49 -2.80 -8.19
N ILE A 275 -11.07 -2.58 -9.37
CA ILE A 275 -10.87 -1.37 -10.17
C ILE A 275 -12.16 -0.57 -10.17
N ALA A 276 -12.06 0.71 -9.83
CA ALA A 276 -13.17 1.65 -9.86
C ALA A 276 -12.71 3.00 -10.43
N ALA A 277 -13.61 3.72 -11.11
CA ALA A 277 -13.49 5.18 -11.22
C ALA A 277 -13.70 5.84 -9.83
N ASP A 278 -13.18 7.06 -9.61
CA ASP A 278 -13.25 7.77 -8.31
C ASP A 278 -14.66 7.72 -7.70
N SER A 279 -14.79 6.87 -6.68
CA SER A 279 -16.05 6.61 -6.00
C SER A 279 -16.57 7.82 -5.19
N GLY A 280 -15.77 8.86 -5.03
CA GLY A 280 -16.13 10.12 -4.37
C GLY A 280 -16.79 11.17 -5.27
N ARG A 281 -16.74 11.05 -6.62
CA ARG A 281 -17.08 12.16 -7.54
C ARG A 281 -18.09 11.86 -8.66
N ALA A 282 -18.84 10.77 -8.54
CA ALA A 282 -19.97 10.45 -9.44
C ALA A 282 -21.03 11.57 -9.49
N GLY A 283 -20.87 12.51 -10.44
CA GLY A 283 -21.73 13.68 -10.61
C GLY A 283 -21.02 14.94 -11.14
N GLU A 284 -19.69 15.03 -11.03
CA GLU A 284 -18.91 16.13 -11.63
C GLU A 284 -18.29 15.71 -12.97
N VAL A 285 -18.55 16.49 -14.02
CA VAL A 285 -18.13 16.17 -15.40
C VAL A 285 -16.68 16.62 -15.63
N PHE A 286 -15.74 15.79 -15.18
CA PHE A 286 -14.33 15.89 -15.58
C PHE A 286 -14.16 15.41 -17.02
N SER A 287 -13.21 15.99 -17.76
CA SER A 287 -13.06 15.76 -19.21
C SER A 287 -12.37 14.44 -19.58
N ASN A 288 -11.69 13.82 -18.61
CA ASN A 288 -10.86 12.63 -18.77
C ASN A 288 -11.15 11.66 -17.61
N PRO A 289 -12.33 11.04 -17.55
CA PRO A 289 -12.51 9.85 -16.71
C PRO A 289 -11.67 8.69 -17.29
N LEU A 290 -11.32 7.68 -16.48
CA LEU A 290 -10.47 6.56 -16.93
C LEU A 290 -10.94 5.95 -18.26
N GLU A 291 -10.06 5.97 -19.27
CA GLU A 291 -10.34 5.41 -20.60
C GLU A 291 -10.27 3.86 -20.64
N SER A 292 -9.84 3.18 -19.58
CA SER A 292 -9.88 1.72 -19.44
C SER A 292 -9.69 1.27 -17.98
N GLY A 293 -10.18 0.08 -17.63
CA GLY A 293 -9.80 -0.59 -16.37
C GLY A 293 -8.48 -1.35 -16.51
N ILE A 294 -8.43 -2.36 -17.38
CA ILE A 294 -7.21 -3.05 -17.81
C ILE A 294 -7.11 -3.00 -19.33
N SER A 295 -5.99 -2.52 -19.88
CA SER A 295 -5.71 -2.49 -21.31
C SER A 295 -4.40 -3.21 -21.66
N SER A 296 -4.48 -4.23 -22.52
CA SER A 296 -3.31 -5.01 -22.99
C SER A 296 -3.01 -4.75 -24.46
N PHE A 297 -1.83 -4.20 -24.71
CA PHE A 297 -1.28 -3.91 -26.03
C PHE A 297 -0.18 -4.91 -26.39
N GLY A 298 -0.16 -5.38 -27.64
CA GLY A 298 0.84 -6.36 -28.07
C GLY A 298 0.49 -7.78 -27.60
N LYS A 299 1.51 -8.59 -27.29
CA LYS A 299 1.31 -10.06 -27.18
C LYS A 299 1.58 -10.60 -25.78
N ALA A 300 0.57 -10.48 -24.92
CA ALA A 300 0.58 -11.22 -23.66
C ALA A 300 0.51 -12.74 -23.90
N GLN A 301 1.35 -13.51 -23.20
CA GLN A 301 1.44 -14.97 -23.41
C GLN A 301 0.41 -15.80 -22.62
N SER A 302 -0.03 -15.27 -21.49
CA SER A 302 -1.01 -15.86 -20.57
C SER A 302 -1.54 -14.75 -19.67
N ILE A 303 -2.86 -14.66 -19.49
CA ILE A 303 -3.51 -13.69 -18.59
C ILE A 303 -4.57 -14.42 -17.76
N GLU A 304 -4.47 -14.32 -16.45
CA GLU A 304 -5.47 -14.81 -15.48
C GLU A 304 -6.11 -13.62 -14.76
N ILE A 305 -7.43 -13.46 -14.87
CA ILE A 305 -8.22 -12.47 -14.12
C ILE A 305 -9.28 -13.23 -13.31
N CYS A 306 -9.10 -13.31 -11.99
CA CYS A 306 -9.94 -14.10 -11.12
C CYS A 306 -10.51 -13.30 -9.94
N GLY A 307 -11.80 -13.47 -9.65
CA GLY A 307 -12.42 -13.01 -8.41
C GLY A 307 -12.38 -11.50 -8.18
N SER A 308 -12.23 -10.69 -9.23
CA SER A 308 -12.05 -9.23 -9.14
C SER A 308 -13.33 -8.47 -9.50
N VAL A 309 -13.44 -7.22 -9.05
CA VAL A 309 -14.58 -6.33 -9.34
C VAL A 309 -14.11 -5.15 -10.18
N PHE A 310 -14.80 -4.89 -11.28
CA PHE A 310 -14.60 -3.74 -12.16
C PHE A 310 -15.88 -2.92 -12.17
N LYS A 311 -15.84 -1.65 -11.75
CA LYS A 311 -17.07 -0.87 -11.59
C LYS A 311 -16.96 0.61 -11.95
N ASP A 312 -18.09 1.17 -12.37
CA ASP A 312 -18.28 2.61 -12.63
C ASP A 312 -17.33 3.19 -13.71
N LEU A 313 -16.71 2.36 -14.55
CA LEU A 313 -15.74 2.76 -15.57
C LEU A 313 -16.42 3.25 -16.86
N THR A 314 -15.91 4.35 -17.42
CA THR A 314 -16.54 5.05 -18.56
C THR A 314 -16.29 4.46 -19.94
N PHE A 315 -15.54 3.37 -20.02
CA PHE A 315 -15.07 2.68 -21.25
C PHE A 315 -14.97 1.16 -20.96
N GLU A 316 -14.18 0.41 -21.74
CA GLU A 316 -13.87 -1.00 -21.48
C GLU A 316 -13.23 -1.21 -20.09
N ALA A 317 -13.92 -1.96 -19.22
CA ALA A 317 -13.36 -2.40 -17.95
C ALA A 317 -12.16 -3.36 -18.13
N VAL A 318 -12.19 -4.22 -19.14
CA VAL A 318 -11.07 -5.08 -19.55
C VAL A 318 -11.00 -5.19 -21.07
N ALA A 319 -9.89 -4.74 -21.67
CA ALA A 319 -9.58 -4.84 -23.09
C ALA A 319 -8.25 -5.58 -23.31
N ILE A 320 -8.29 -6.80 -23.85
CA ILE A 320 -7.12 -7.69 -23.91
C ILE A 320 -6.75 -8.13 -25.32
N GLU A 321 -5.53 -7.79 -25.77
CA GLU A 321 -4.78 -8.58 -26.75
C GLU A 321 -3.82 -9.58 -26.06
N GLY A 322 -3.82 -10.84 -26.52
CA GLY A 322 -3.00 -11.90 -25.93
C GLY A 322 -3.25 -13.33 -26.44
N ALA A 323 -2.81 -14.28 -25.63
CA ALA A 323 -2.95 -15.73 -25.75
C ALA A 323 -3.25 -16.33 -24.37
N ASN A 324 -3.91 -17.49 -24.33
CA ASN A 324 -4.23 -18.26 -23.10
C ASN A 324 -4.87 -17.37 -22.00
N ILE A 325 -6.12 -16.97 -22.23
CA ILE A 325 -6.80 -15.97 -21.39
C ILE A 325 -7.84 -16.68 -20.52
N GLU A 326 -7.75 -16.53 -19.20
CA GLU A 326 -8.63 -17.15 -18.21
C GLU A 326 -9.27 -16.04 -17.36
N ILE A 327 -10.60 -15.86 -17.48
CA ILE A 327 -11.35 -14.78 -16.81
C ILE A 327 -12.51 -15.39 -16.05
N ARG A 328 -12.42 -15.48 -14.71
CA ARG A 328 -13.42 -16.20 -13.92
C ARG A 328 -13.81 -15.61 -12.58
N GLY A 329 -15.10 -15.72 -12.25
CA GLY A 329 -15.67 -15.23 -10.99
C GLY A 329 -15.55 -13.71 -10.80
N ASN A 330 -15.48 -12.92 -11.87
CA ASN A 330 -15.39 -11.48 -11.77
C ASN A 330 -16.78 -10.81 -11.78
N GLN A 331 -16.86 -9.56 -11.33
CA GLN A 331 -18.05 -8.72 -11.42
C GLN A 331 -17.74 -7.49 -12.27
N PHE A 332 -18.58 -7.21 -13.26
CA PHE A 332 -18.49 -6.02 -14.11
C PHE A 332 -19.77 -5.19 -13.91
N LEU A 333 -19.69 -4.08 -13.17
CA LEU A 333 -20.86 -3.37 -12.63
C LEU A 333 -20.89 -1.90 -13.06
N ASN A 334 -21.90 -1.46 -13.81
CA ASN A 334 -22.07 -0.05 -14.19
C ASN A 334 -20.87 0.53 -14.99
N ASN A 335 -20.14 -0.33 -15.72
CA ASN A 335 -19.14 0.11 -16.71
C ASN A 335 -19.84 0.37 -18.05
N THR A 336 -19.31 1.23 -18.91
CA THR A 336 -19.78 1.35 -20.30
C THR A 336 -19.70 -0.01 -21.00
N ASP A 337 -18.48 -0.56 -21.11
CA ASP A 337 -18.23 -1.88 -21.67
C ASP A 337 -17.52 -2.76 -20.64
N ALA A 338 -17.88 -4.05 -20.54
CA ALA A 338 -17.29 -4.93 -19.54
C ALA A 338 -16.02 -5.65 -20.02
N LEU A 339 -16.03 -6.30 -21.19
CA LEU A 339 -14.93 -7.17 -21.61
C LEU A 339 -14.77 -7.26 -23.14
N SER A 340 -13.66 -6.75 -23.68
CA SER A 340 -13.21 -7.00 -25.06
C SER A 340 -11.97 -7.91 -25.07
N ILE A 341 -11.99 -8.96 -25.89
CA ILE A 341 -10.86 -9.88 -26.09
C ILE A 341 -10.54 -10.02 -27.57
N ARG A 342 -9.27 -9.83 -27.91
CA ARG A 342 -8.68 -9.98 -29.24
C ARG A 342 -7.54 -11.00 -29.15
N SER A 343 -7.89 -12.29 -29.18
CA SER A 343 -6.88 -13.35 -29.08
C SER A 343 -6.31 -13.70 -30.46
N PHE A 344 -4.99 -13.74 -30.56
CA PHE A 344 -4.29 -14.14 -31.78
C PHE A 344 -4.02 -15.65 -31.87
N SER A 345 -3.98 -16.35 -30.73
CA SER A 345 -3.63 -17.77 -30.66
C SER A 345 -3.89 -18.33 -29.27
N GLY A 346 -4.63 -19.44 -29.17
CA GLY A 346 -5.12 -19.96 -27.89
C GLY A 346 -6.47 -19.33 -27.52
N GLY A 347 -7.42 -20.16 -27.08
CA GLY A 347 -8.75 -19.70 -26.71
C GLY A 347 -8.75 -18.84 -25.45
N ALA A 348 -9.90 -18.20 -25.19
CA ALA A 348 -10.23 -17.64 -23.89
C ALA A 348 -11.20 -18.57 -23.15
N GLU A 349 -11.07 -18.71 -21.83
CA GLU A 349 -12.07 -19.33 -20.94
C GLU A 349 -12.69 -18.26 -20.04
N ILE A 350 -14.01 -18.14 -20.08
CA ILE A 350 -14.80 -17.10 -19.39
C ILE A 350 -15.86 -17.81 -18.54
N LEU A 351 -15.64 -17.87 -17.23
CA LEU A 351 -16.35 -18.76 -16.30
C LEU A 351 -16.93 -18.01 -15.09
N ARG A 352 -18.24 -18.13 -14.83
CA ARG A 352 -18.90 -17.59 -13.59
C ARG A 352 -18.74 -16.09 -13.33
N ASN A 353 -18.56 -15.28 -14.37
CA ASN A 353 -18.57 -13.84 -14.24
C ASN A 353 -20.02 -13.30 -14.20
N GLU A 354 -20.21 -12.16 -13.55
CA GLU A 354 -21.46 -11.40 -13.49
C GLU A 354 -21.30 -10.13 -14.35
N PHE A 355 -22.11 -9.99 -15.40
CA PHE A 355 -22.00 -8.92 -16.38
C PHE A 355 -23.18 -7.95 -16.29
N LYS A 356 -22.94 -6.73 -15.82
CA LYS A 356 -23.90 -5.63 -15.67
C LYS A 356 -23.33 -4.32 -16.25
N ALA A 357 -22.94 -4.37 -17.52
CA ALA A 357 -22.50 -3.19 -18.28
C ALA A 357 -23.69 -2.31 -18.73
N VAL A 358 -23.38 -1.09 -19.18
CA VAL A 358 -24.34 -0.06 -19.60
C VAL A 358 -24.50 -0.01 -21.12
N ASP A 359 -23.50 -0.43 -21.89
CA ASP A 359 -23.55 -0.60 -23.36
C ASP A 359 -23.24 -2.07 -23.73
N GLN A 360 -21.98 -2.52 -23.70
CA GLN A 360 -21.61 -3.87 -24.16
C GLN A 360 -21.06 -4.78 -23.06
N ASN A 361 -21.68 -5.94 -22.86
CA ASN A 361 -21.17 -6.91 -21.89
C ASN A 361 -19.92 -7.68 -22.40
N LEU A 362 -19.85 -8.05 -23.69
CA LEU A 362 -18.82 -9.00 -24.14
C LEU A 362 -18.50 -8.94 -25.65
N ASP A 363 -17.28 -8.53 -26.00
CA ASP A 363 -16.74 -8.50 -27.37
C ASP A 363 -15.61 -9.52 -27.57
N LEU A 364 -15.89 -10.65 -28.23
CA LEU A 364 -14.96 -11.76 -28.40
C LEU A 364 -14.52 -11.95 -29.84
N LYS A 365 -13.34 -11.41 -30.12
CA LYS A 365 -12.54 -11.64 -31.33
C LYS A 365 -11.46 -12.69 -31.00
N SER A 366 -11.89 -13.86 -30.51
CA SER A 366 -11.04 -15.00 -30.10
C SER A 366 -11.56 -16.33 -30.68
N PRO A 367 -10.75 -17.10 -31.44
CA PRO A 367 -11.18 -18.38 -31.98
C PRO A 367 -11.22 -19.47 -30.89
N ALA A 368 -12.28 -20.28 -30.89
CA ALA A 368 -12.52 -21.37 -29.94
C ALA A 368 -12.67 -20.94 -28.47
N ALA A 369 -13.10 -19.69 -28.21
CA ALA A 369 -13.42 -19.23 -26.87
C ALA A 369 -14.52 -20.10 -26.22
N GLN A 370 -14.38 -20.32 -24.91
CA GLN A 370 -15.37 -21.00 -24.06
C GLN A 370 -15.95 -19.97 -23.09
N VAL A 371 -17.27 -19.78 -23.13
CA VAL A 371 -18.01 -18.87 -22.26
C VAL A 371 -19.10 -19.70 -21.60
N HIS A 372 -19.01 -19.97 -20.30
CA HIS A 372 -19.97 -20.83 -19.59
C HIS A 372 -20.15 -20.48 -18.11
N GLU A 373 -21.32 -20.81 -17.57
CA GLU A 373 -21.74 -20.55 -16.18
C GLU A 373 -21.75 -19.06 -15.77
N ASN A 374 -21.70 -18.12 -16.72
CA ASN A 374 -21.81 -16.68 -16.46
C ASN A 374 -23.27 -16.21 -16.32
N SER A 375 -23.47 -15.03 -15.71
CA SER A 375 -24.77 -14.35 -15.61
C SER A 375 -24.78 -13.04 -16.42
N PHE A 376 -25.79 -12.91 -17.29
CA PHE A 376 -26.16 -11.69 -18.02
C PHE A 376 -27.64 -11.38 -17.68
N PRO A 377 -27.95 -10.59 -16.64
CA PRO A 377 -29.31 -10.35 -16.17
C PRO A 377 -30.04 -9.26 -17.00
N GLU A 378 -31.37 -9.31 -17.02
CA GLU A 378 -32.25 -8.53 -17.92
C GLU A 378 -32.09 -6.98 -17.83
N ASP A 379 -31.37 -6.45 -16.85
CA ASP A 379 -31.17 -5.01 -16.60
C ASP A 379 -29.93 -4.39 -17.25
N ALA A 380 -29.07 -5.17 -17.90
CA ALA A 380 -28.06 -4.65 -18.84
C ALA A 380 -28.69 -4.33 -20.22
N PHE A 381 -28.08 -3.43 -21.01
CA PHE A 381 -28.69 -2.83 -22.20
C PHE A 381 -28.15 -3.36 -23.55
N ASP A 382 -28.78 -2.88 -24.63
CA ASP A 382 -28.50 -2.89 -26.08
C ASP A 382 -27.68 -4.02 -26.76
N SER A 383 -26.57 -4.54 -26.22
CA SER A 383 -25.75 -5.57 -26.90
C SER A 383 -24.91 -6.43 -25.95
N SER A 384 -25.34 -7.67 -25.69
CA SER A 384 -24.67 -8.51 -24.69
C SER A 384 -23.47 -9.33 -25.21
N LEU A 385 -23.39 -9.60 -26.52
CA LEU A 385 -22.35 -10.48 -27.07
C LEU A 385 -22.06 -10.24 -28.56
N PHE A 386 -20.79 -9.98 -28.89
CA PHE A 386 -20.22 -10.12 -30.25
C PHE A 386 -19.23 -11.29 -30.26
N VAL A 387 -19.39 -12.26 -31.17
CA VAL A 387 -18.63 -13.53 -31.13
C VAL A 387 -18.27 -14.10 -32.49
N ASN A 388 -17.10 -14.74 -32.53
CA ASN A 388 -16.62 -15.59 -33.62
C ASN A 388 -16.18 -16.96 -33.06
N ASP A 389 -16.56 -18.07 -33.69
CA ASP A 389 -16.09 -19.45 -33.37
C ASP A 389 -16.11 -19.78 -31.86
N THR A 390 -17.22 -19.50 -31.16
CA THR A 390 -17.30 -19.50 -29.69
C THR A 390 -18.33 -20.50 -29.15
N ASN A 391 -17.97 -21.26 -28.12
CA ASN A 391 -18.92 -22.04 -27.33
C ASN A 391 -19.47 -21.15 -26.20
N ALA A 392 -20.71 -20.72 -26.32
CA ALA A 392 -21.41 -19.87 -25.36
C ALA A 392 -22.50 -20.63 -24.57
N SER A 393 -22.33 -21.94 -24.39
CA SER A 393 -23.29 -22.80 -23.69
C SER A 393 -23.16 -22.72 -22.18
N GLY A 394 -24.22 -23.09 -21.46
CA GLY A 394 -24.23 -23.11 -19.99
C GLY A 394 -24.24 -21.73 -19.32
N ASN A 395 -24.58 -20.64 -20.03
CA ASN A 395 -24.77 -19.31 -19.43
C ASN A 395 -26.25 -19.06 -19.08
N TRP A 396 -26.46 -18.08 -18.20
CA TRP A 396 -27.77 -17.49 -17.90
C TRP A 396 -27.90 -16.13 -18.60
N TRP A 397 -28.93 -15.99 -19.44
CA TRP A 397 -29.15 -14.82 -20.30
C TRP A 397 -30.35 -13.98 -19.82
N GLY A 398 -30.57 -13.91 -18.51
CA GLY A 398 -31.69 -13.20 -17.89
C GLY A 398 -33.00 -13.99 -17.91
N HIS A 399 -33.21 -14.85 -18.92
CA HIS A 399 -34.45 -15.61 -19.09
C HIS A 399 -34.22 -17.12 -19.37
N PRO A 400 -35.07 -18.05 -18.87
CA PRO A 400 -34.88 -19.51 -19.02
C PRO A 400 -34.96 -20.06 -20.45
N SER A 401 -35.36 -19.25 -21.42
CA SER A 401 -35.29 -19.59 -22.85
C SER A 401 -33.87 -19.52 -23.43
N GLY A 402 -32.96 -18.79 -22.77
CA GLY A 402 -31.73 -18.31 -23.40
C GLY A 402 -31.90 -16.99 -24.16
N PRO A 403 -30.89 -16.60 -24.97
CA PRO A 403 -30.72 -15.24 -25.47
C PRO A 403 -31.57 -14.93 -26.71
N SER A 404 -31.82 -13.64 -26.93
CA SER A 404 -32.45 -13.11 -28.14
C SER A 404 -31.41 -12.95 -29.26
N VAL A 405 -31.19 -14.03 -30.01
CA VAL A 405 -30.33 -14.01 -31.20
C VAL A 405 -31.01 -13.22 -32.33
N GLU A 406 -30.34 -12.19 -32.85
CA GLU A 406 -30.86 -11.38 -33.95
C GLU A 406 -31.01 -12.23 -35.24
N GLY A 407 -32.21 -12.15 -35.86
CA GLY A 407 -32.48 -12.78 -37.15
C GLY A 407 -32.88 -14.26 -37.11
N GLU A 408 -32.78 -14.93 -35.97
CA GLU A 408 -33.30 -16.30 -35.80
C GLU A 408 -34.76 -16.32 -35.33
N SER A 409 -35.51 -17.32 -35.80
CA SER A 409 -36.95 -17.49 -35.52
C SER A 409 -37.28 -18.33 -34.29
N GLU A 410 -36.26 -18.91 -33.65
CA GLU A 410 -36.37 -19.75 -32.44
C GLU A 410 -35.48 -19.21 -31.31
N SER A 411 -35.19 -17.90 -31.33
CA SER A 411 -34.46 -17.19 -30.28
C SER A 411 -35.30 -17.06 -28.99
N GLY A 412 -34.59 -16.84 -27.87
CA GLY A 412 -35.21 -16.67 -26.55
C GLY A 412 -35.63 -15.22 -26.26
N GLU A 413 -36.33 -15.05 -25.14
CA GLU A 413 -36.78 -13.75 -24.62
C GLU A 413 -35.70 -13.08 -23.73
N GLY A 414 -34.52 -13.70 -23.58
CA GLY A 414 -33.39 -13.16 -22.82
C GLY A 414 -32.49 -12.20 -23.62
N HIS A 415 -31.31 -11.94 -23.08
CA HIS A 415 -30.36 -10.91 -23.56
C HIS A 415 -30.07 -10.92 -25.08
N PRO A 416 -30.02 -9.75 -25.77
CA PRO A 416 -29.70 -9.67 -27.19
C PRO A 416 -28.26 -10.08 -27.52
N VAL A 417 -28.09 -10.83 -28.60
CA VAL A 417 -26.81 -11.37 -29.06
C VAL A 417 -26.62 -11.17 -30.57
N HIS A 418 -25.48 -10.59 -30.96
CA HIS A 418 -25.12 -10.28 -32.35
C HIS A 418 -23.99 -11.21 -32.84
N ILE A 419 -24.38 -12.24 -33.58
CA ILE A 419 -23.47 -13.28 -34.07
C ILE A 419 -22.66 -12.76 -35.27
N LEU A 420 -21.33 -12.76 -35.16
CA LEU A 420 -20.43 -12.34 -36.25
C LEU A 420 -19.92 -13.51 -37.11
N SER A 421 -20.11 -14.77 -36.69
CA SER A 421 -19.74 -15.96 -37.48
C SER A 421 -20.65 -17.17 -37.26
N ALA A 422 -20.67 -18.08 -38.24
CA ALA A 422 -21.65 -19.18 -38.28
C ALA A 422 -21.43 -20.31 -37.25
N ASN A 423 -20.40 -20.26 -36.40
CA ASN A 423 -20.02 -21.34 -35.49
C ASN A 423 -20.12 -20.92 -34.02
N VAL A 424 -21.32 -20.53 -33.57
CA VAL A 424 -21.57 -20.19 -32.16
C VAL A 424 -22.60 -21.14 -31.55
N THR A 425 -22.33 -21.69 -30.36
CA THR A 425 -23.22 -22.66 -29.71
C THR A 425 -23.68 -22.21 -28.32
N PHE A 426 -24.96 -21.86 -28.20
CA PHE A 426 -25.59 -21.45 -26.92
C PHE A 426 -26.25 -22.61 -26.16
N ALA A 427 -26.70 -23.65 -26.86
CA ALA A 427 -27.41 -24.76 -26.23
C ALA A 427 -26.43 -25.75 -25.54
N PRO A 428 -26.71 -26.24 -24.32
CA PRO A 428 -27.85 -25.88 -23.47
C PRO A 428 -27.63 -24.57 -22.71
N ASN A 429 -28.65 -23.71 -22.63
CA ASN A 429 -28.66 -22.55 -21.73
C ASN A 429 -29.03 -22.97 -20.30
N LEU A 430 -28.68 -22.16 -19.29
CA LEU A 430 -29.20 -22.34 -17.94
C LEU A 430 -30.66 -21.87 -17.84
N THR A 431 -31.42 -22.51 -16.95
CA THR A 431 -32.82 -22.18 -16.65
C THR A 431 -33.01 -21.40 -15.35
N ALA A 432 -31.91 -21.07 -14.67
CA ALA A 432 -31.81 -20.18 -13.51
C ALA A 432 -30.41 -19.55 -13.47
N GLU A 433 -30.25 -18.46 -12.72
CA GLU A 433 -28.97 -17.80 -12.51
C GLU A 433 -27.96 -18.69 -11.74
N PRO A 434 -26.71 -18.83 -12.20
CA PRO A 434 -25.67 -19.57 -11.49
C PRO A 434 -25.02 -18.74 -10.38
N GLU A 435 -24.31 -19.41 -9.47
CA GLU A 435 -23.40 -18.71 -8.54
C GLU A 435 -22.24 -18.08 -9.33
N THR A 436 -22.11 -16.75 -9.23
CA THR A 436 -21.14 -15.94 -9.97
C THR A 436 -20.36 -15.00 -9.05
N GLY A 437 -19.38 -14.26 -9.59
CA GLY A 437 -18.60 -13.28 -8.85
C GLY A 437 -17.59 -13.89 -7.86
N PRO A 438 -16.93 -13.07 -7.01
CA PRO A 438 -15.69 -13.45 -6.33
C PRO A 438 -15.74 -14.63 -5.35
N SER A 439 -16.93 -15.06 -4.93
CA SER A 439 -17.14 -16.22 -4.07
C SER A 439 -17.44 -17.52 -4.82
N SER A 440 -17.63 -17.47 -6.15
CA SER A 440 -18.05 -18.62 -6.97
C SER A 440 -16.92 -19.51 -7.49
N VAL A 441 -15.66 -19.10 -7.28
CA VAL A 441 -14.45 -19.74 -7.80
C VAL A 441 -13.30 -19.68 -6.78
N ASP A 442 -12.41 -20.68 -6.83
CA ASP A 442 -11.14 -20.66 -6.09
C ASP A 442 -10.03 -20.03 -6.95
N CYS A 443 -9.65 -18.79 -6.65
CA CYS A 443 -8.54 -18.10 -7.33
C CYS A 443 -7.16 -18.52 -6.80
N GLY A 444 -7.08 -19.37 -5.78
CA GLY A 444 -5.90 -19.49 -4.93
C GLY A 444 -5.56 -18.17 -4.24
N GLY A 445 -4.35 -18.10 -3.67
CA GLY A 445 -3.91 -16.94 -2.88
C GLY A 445 -4.45 -16.99 -1.45
N HIS A 446 -4.66 -15.80 -0.87
CA HIS A 446 -5.17 -15.64 0.49
C HIS A 446 -6.71 -15.46 0.54
N GLU A 447 -7.36 -15.93 1.62
CA GLU A 447 -8.79 -15.67 1.89
C GLU A 447 -8.99 -14.29 2.55
N GLY A 448 -8.71 -13.20 1.82
CA GLY A 448 -9.01 -11.82 2.27
C GLY A 448 -10.15 -11.15 1.49
N PRO A 449 -10.51 -9.91 1.87
CA PRO A 449 -11.53 -9.14 1.17
C PRO A 449 -11.05 -8.73 -0.23
N VAL A 450 -12.00 -8.57 -1.15
CA VAL A 450 -11.73 -8.14 -2.53
C VAL A 450 -11.45 -6.63 -2.53
N GLY A 451 -10.25 -6.23 -2.95
CA GLY A 451 -9.73 -4.85 -2.89
C GLY A 451 -9.52 -4.32 -1.47
N VAL A 452 -8.33 -4.53 -0.90
CA VAL A 452 -7.95 -4.00 0.40
C VAL A 452 -7.67 -2.50 0.29
N GLN A 453 -8.43 -1.68 1.02
CA GLN A 453 -8.06 -0.28 1.24
C GLN A 453 -6.91 -0.21 2.26
N ALA A 454 -5.68 -0.31 1.77
CA ALA A 454 -4.46 -0.21 2.54
C ALA A 454 -4.32 1.20 3.11
N LYS A 455 -4.48 1.31 4.42
CA LYS A 455 -4.16 2.50 5.20
C LYS A 455 -3.13 2.08 6.25
N PRO A 456 -1.86 1.86 5.84
CA PRO A 456 -0.80 1.49 6.77
C PRO A 456 -0.73 2.55 7.86
N ASN A 457 -0.96 2.12 9.10
CA ASN A 457 -1.08 3.04 10.23
C ASN A 457 0.32 3.47 10.68
N LEU A 458 0.91 4.40 9.92
CA LEU A 458 2.19 5.04 10.16
C LEU A 458 2.11 5.97 11.39
N VAL A 459 1.82 5.39 12.54
CA VAL A 459 1.96 6.08 13.83
C VAL A 459 3.44 6.31 14.04
N ALA A 460 3.90 7.53 13.75
CA ALA A 460 5.14 8.08 14.30
C ALA A 460 5.00 8.11 15.83
N SER A 461 5.18 6.95 16.47
CA SER A 461 4.73 6.73 17.84
C SER A 461 5.74 7.33 18.80
N ALA A 462 5.59 8.62 19.09
CA ALA A 462 6.27 9.32 20.16
C ALA A 462 5.85 8.74 21.54
N ARG A 463 6.30 7.51 21.83
CA ARG A 463 6.07 6.84 23.12
C ARG A 463 6.99 7.51 24.14
N ALA A 464 6.49 8.53 24.83
CA ALA A 464 7.17 9.14 25.96
C ALA A 464 7.34 8.12 27.11
N GLY A 465 8.37 7.28 27.00
CA GLY A 465 8.69 6.20 27.93
C GLY A 465 9.33 6.75 29.19
N VAL A 466 8.52 7.04 30.22
CA VAL A 466 9.04 7.56 31.49
C VAL A 466 9.64 6.42 32.33
N HIS A 467 10.86 6.01 31.98
CA HIS A 467 11.55 4.89 32.62
C HIS A 467 12.18 5.29 33.97
N LEU A 468 11.40 5.16 35.06
CA LEU A 468 11.86 5.52 36.41
C LEU A 468 12.70 4.39 37.03
N SER A 469 14.02 4.50 36.95
CA SER A 469 14.94 3.73 37.79
C SER A 469 15.08 4.38 39.17
N SER A 470 15.17 3.58 40.24
CA SER A 470 15.34 4.12 41.61
C SER A 470 16.28 3.26 42.46
N ASN A 471 17.49 3.77 42.70
CA ASN A 471 18.49 3.14 43.57
C ASN A 471 18.17 3.41 45.05
N LEU A 472 17.13 2.75 45.58
CA LEU A 472 16.67 2.94 46.96
C LEU A 472 17.28 1.89 47.92
N ASN A 473 18.36 2.28 48.60
CA ASN A 473 18.95 1.51 49.70
C ASN A 473 18.23 1.65 51.06
N GLU A 474 17.16 2.46 51.14
CA GLU A 474 16.32 2.60 52.34
C GLU A 474 14.83 2.52 51.98
N LYS A 475 13.99 2.16 52.97
CA LYS A 475 12.53 2.05 52.81
C LYS A 475 11.87 3.43 52.67
N VAL A 476 11.74 3.91 51.45
CA VAL A 476 10.82 5.01 51.11
C VAL A 476 9.38 4.50 51.17
N GLY A 477 8.46 5.34 51.66
CA GLY A 477 7.03 5.04 51.68
C GLY A 477 6.36 5.14 50.29
N SER A 478 5.05 4.88 50.24
CA SER A 478 4.27 4.90 48.99
C SER A 478 4.41 6.23 48.21
N VAL A 479 5.07 6.18 47.05
CA VAL A 479 5.16 7.33 46.14
C VAL A 479 3.98 7.29 45.16
N HIS A 480 3.12 8.31 45.22
CA HIS A 480 2.02 8.47 44.26
C HIS A 480 2.45 9.41 43.13
N LEU A 481 2.53 8.88 41.92
CA LEU A 481 2.84 9.64 40.70
C LEU A 481 1.56 9.93 39.92
N LYS A 482 1.41 11.16 39.42
CA LYS A 482 0.36 11.53 38.46
C LYS A 482 0.98 12.16 37.21
N ALA A 483 1.15 11.34 36.18
CA ALA A 483 1.42 11.84 34.84
C ALA A 483 0.15 12.46 34.26
N LYS A 484 0.29 13.57 33.54
CA LYS A 484 -0.73 14.14 32.66
C LYS A 484 -0.09 14.42 31.30
N ALA A 485 -0.57 13.75 30.26
CA ALA A 485 -0.31 14.14 28.88
C ALA A 485 -1.43 15.06 28.40
N LYS A 486 -1.09 16.08 27.60
CA LYS A 486 -2.08 16.94 26.93
C LYS A 486 -1.74 16.99 25.45
N VAL A 487 -2.62 16.45 24.62
CA VAL A 487 -2.54 16.53 23.17
C VAL A 487 -3.57 17.55 22.68
N SER A 488 -3.17 18.39 21.74
CA SER A 488 -4.02 19.41 21.13
C SER A 488 -3.84 19.35 19.63
N THR A 489 -4.93 19.18 18.90
CA THR A 489 -5.00 19.54 17.47
C THR A 489 -5.80 20.84 17.35
N ASP A 490 -5.87 21.42 16.15
CA ASP A 490 -6.62 22.67 15.93
C ASP A 490 -8.15 22.50 15.89
N ALA A 491 -8.64 21.25 16.03
CA ALA A 491 -10.06 20.96 16.14
C ALA A 491 -10.52 20.77 17.60
N GLU A 492 -9.85 19.90 18.37
CA GLU A 492 -10.27 19.53 19.73
C GLU A 492 -9.08 19.30 20.69
N THR A 493 -9.32 19.49 21.99
CA THR A 493 -8.35 19.23 23.06
C THR A 493 -8.79 18.04 23.90
N PHE A 494 -7.98 16.98 23.96
CA PHE A 494 -8.29 15.77 24.71
C PHE A 494 -7.44 15.66 26.00
N GLU A 495 -8.08 15.61 27.18
CA GLU A 495 -7.42 15.19 28.43
C GLU A 495 -7.54 13.67 28.62
N VAL A 496 -6.47 12.94 28.31
CA VAL A 496 -6.40 11.49 28.58
C VAL A 496 -5.99 11.28 30.04
N SER A 497 -6.94 10.87 30.89
CA SER A 497 -6.67 10.46 32.26
C SER A 497 -6.25 8.99 32.31
N ILE A 498 -4.98 8.72 32.60
CA ILE A 498 -4.48 7.37 32.85
C ILE A 498 -5.11 6.87 34.17
N PRO A 499 -5.72 5.66 34.21
CA PRO A 499 -6.33 5.13 35.42
C PRO A 499 -5.28 4.85 36.50
N GLU A 500 -5.59 5.17 37.76
CA GLU A 500 -4.71 4.90 38.90
C GLU A 500 -4.54 3.39 39.10
N GLN A 501 -3.34 2.86 38.80
CA GLN A 501 -2.99 1.50 39.19
C GLN A 501 -2.71 1.47 40.70
N THR A 502 -3.65 0.92 41.48
CA THR A 502 -3.37 0.50 42.86
C THR A 502 -2.27 -0.56 42.87
N PRO A 503 -1.17 -0.37 43.61
CA PRO A 503 -0.11 -1.37 43.68
C PRO A 503 -0.63 -2.65 44.34
N SER A 504 -0.38 -3.79 43.69
CA SER A 504 -0.66 -5.11 44.29
C SER A 504 0.12 -5.29 45.59
N PRO A 505 -0.48 -5.88 46.65
CA PRO A 505 0.20 -6.10 47.90
C PRO A 505 1.38 -7.08 47.71
N LEU A 506 2.54 -6.72 48.27
CA LEU A 506 3.73 -7.57 48.30
C LEU A 506 3.41 -8.87 49.04
N SER A 507 3.60 -10.01 48.37
CA SER A 507 3.47 -11.34 48.99
C SER A 507 4.64 -11.59 49.94
N GLU A 508 4.38 -11.74 51.24
CA GLU A 508 5.42 -12.08 52.22
C GLU A 508 5.96 -13.51 52.00
N GLY A 509 7.21 -13.71 52.43
CA GLY A 509 8.07 -14.78 51.90
C GLY A 509 7.63 -16.21 52.22
N ALA A 510 7.88 -17.11 51.28
CA ALA A 510 7.98 -18.54 51.54
C ALA A 510 9.40 -18.87 52.05
N GLU A 511 9.49 -19.51 53.22
CA GLU A 511 10.78 -19.88 53.83
C GLU A 511 11.52 -20.97 53.03
N THR A 512 12.85 -20.89 52.99
CA THR A 512 13.71 -21.96 52.46
C THR A 512 13.95 -23.03 53.53
N ARG A 513 13.75 -24.31 53.19
CA ARG A 513 14.29 -25.46 53.95
C ARG A 513 14.84 -26.55 53.03
N PRO A 514 15.84 -27.33 53.48
CA PRO A 514 16.71 -28.10 52.59
C PRO A 514 16.36 -29.61 52.46
N ASP A 515 17.04 -30.24 51.50
CA ASP A 515 17.40 -31.66 51.39
C ASP A 515 16.33 -32.75 51.57
N ALA A 516 15.98 -33.37 50.44
CA ALA A 516 15.56 -34.77 50.37
C ALA A 516 16.23 -35.47 49.18
N ARG A 517 16.79 -36.67 49.40
CA ARG A 517 17.45 -37.49 48.34
C ARG A 517 16.50 -38.56 47.81
N GLY A 518 16.46 -38.73 46.49
CA GLY A 518 15.89 -39.90 45.79
C GLY A 518 15.82 -39.63 44.28
N SER A 519 16.58 -40.26 43.38
CA SER A 519 16.77 -41.70 43.06
C SER A 519 15.83 -42.21 41.94
N LEU A 520 16.35 -42.17 40.71
CA LEU A 520 16.17 -43.16 39.62
C LEU A 520 14.83 -43.90 39.45
N GLN A 521 14.07 -43.50 38.43
CA GLN A 521 13.54 -44.34 37.32
C GLN A 521 12.96 -43.38 36.27
N ASP A 522 13.39 -43.36 35.01
CA ASP A 522 13.32 -44.42 33.98
C ASP A 522 11.88 -44.86 33.64
N ARG A 523 11.36 -44.25 32.55
CA ARG A 523 10.50 -44.88 31.53
C ARG A 523 10.27 -43.90 30.39
N GLY A 524 10.64 -44.29 29.16
CA GLY A 524 10.22 -43.59 27.94
C GLY A 524 8.96 -44.20 27.33
N ARG A 525 8.24 -43.38 26.56
CA ARG A 525 7.45 -43.77 25.39
C ARG A 525 7.33 -42.60 24.43
#